data_AF-A0A4Y9A7S8-F1
#
_entry.id   AF-A0A4Y9A7S8-F1
#
_cell.length_a   1.000
_cell.length_b   1.000
_cell.length_c   1.000
_cell.angle_alpha   90.00
_cell.angle_beta   90.00
_cell.angle_gamma   90.00
#
_symmetry.space_group_name_H-M   'P 1'
#
loop_
_entity.id
_entity.type
_entity.pdbx_description
1 polymer ?
#
loop_
_entity_poly.entity_id
_entity_poly.type
_entity_poly.pdbx_seq_one_letter_code
_entity_poly.pdbx_strand_id
1 'polypeptide(L)'
;MKYMLDNSLKENQTLKEFIQSLLAEFNKGENGLAVKYLRENTPEDSLSMVDKFLDYFNGKSFEGYIWKQNIENVYKQFMRTVHEFENEGKNVEAFLVFIMNYVFVSYSNKPFRKAVGIKVK
;
A
#
# COMPACT_ATOMS: atom_id res chain seq x y z
N MET A 1 -0.39 5.42 -11.13
CA MET A 1 -0.47 5.02 -9.71
C MET A 1 -0.85 6.17 -8.78
N LYS A 2 -0.11 7.29 -8.71
CA LYS A 2 -0.50 8.46 -7.90
C LYS A 2 -1.93 8.95 -8.16
N TYR A 3 -2.29 9.13 -9.44
CA TYR A 3 -3.67 9.46 -9.83
C TYR A 3 -4.72 8.45 -9.33
N MET A 4 -4.38 7.15 -9.31
CA MET A 4 -5.29 6.13 -8.77
C MET A 4 -5.45 6.28 -7.26
N LEU A 5 -4.35 6.56 -6.54
CA LEU A 5 -4.43 6.85 -5.10
C LEU A 5 -5.30 8.09 -4.84
N ASP A 6 -5.09 9.17 -5.57
CA ASP A 6 -5.87 10.41 -5.43
C ASP A 6 -7.37 10.16 -5.67
N ASN A 7 -7.71 9.36 -6.69
CA ASN A 7 -9.09 8.97 -6.96
C ASN A 7 -9.65 8.06 -5.86
N SER A 8 -8.90 7.06 -5.42
CA SER A 8 -9.32 6.15 -4.34
C SER A 8 -9.55 6.90 -3.02
N LEU A 9 -8.75 7.92 -2.72
CA LEU A 9 -8.95 8.82 -1.58
C LEU A 9 -10.27 9.60 -1.73
N LYS A 10 -10.54 10.18 -2.91
CA LYS A 10 -11.77 10.93 -3.19
C LYS A 10 -13.03 10.06 -3.17
N GLU A 11 -12.93 8.84 -3.68
CA GLU A 11 -14.03 7.87 -3.75
C GLU A 11 -14.25 7.12 -2.43
N ASN A 12 -13.46 7.43 -1.40
CA ASN A 12 -13.56 6.80 -0.09
C ASN A 12 -13.38 5.26 -0.14
N GLN A 13 -12.53 4.78 -1.06
CA GLN A 13 -12.26 3.35 -1.21
C GLN A 13 -11.57 2.77 0.02
N THR A 14 -11.82 1.50 0.30
CA THR A 14 -11.08 0.75 1.30
C THR A 14 -9.68 0.38 0.82
N LEU A 15 -8.78 0.10 1.75
CA LEU A 15 -7.44 -0.40 1.42
C LEU A 15 -7.51 -1.65 0.51
N LYS A 16 -8.43 -2.56 0.83
CA LYS A 16 -8.68 -3.76 0.03
C LYS A 16 -9.06 -3.41 -1.41
N GLU A 17 -10.03 -2.51 -1.60
CA GLU A 17 -10.49 -2.13 -2.94
C GLU A 17 -9.37 -1.48 -3.75
N PHE A 18 -8.54 -0.64 -3.11
CA PHE A 18 -7.41 -0.05 -3.81
C PHE A 18 -6.38 -1.09 -4.28
N ILE A 19 -6.02 -2.05 -3.41
CA ILE A 19 -5.13 -3.16 -3.78
C ILE A 19 -5.73 -3.97 -4.94
N GLN A 20 -7.05 -4.23 -4.91
CA GLN A 20 -7.74 -4.92 -6.00
C GLN A 20 -7.70 -4.14 -7.31
N SER A 21 -7.85 -2.82 -7.26
CA SER A 21 -7.72 -1.94 -8.43
C SER A 21 -6.31 -2.01 -9.03
N LEU A 22 -5.26 -1.99 -8.21
CA LEU A 22 -3.87 -2.14 -8.68
C LEU A 22 -3.60 -3.52 -9.31
N LEU A 23 -4.16 -4.58 -8.73
CA LEU A 23 -4.08 -5.94 -9.27
C LEU A 23 -4.85 -6.12 -10.59
N ALA A 24 -5.88 -5.31 -10.82
CA ALA A 24 -6.70 -5.35 -12.03
C ALA A 24 -6.11 -4.49 -13.16
N GLU A 25 -5.51 -3.35 -12.81
CA GLU A 25 -4.95 -2.39 -13.76
C GLU A 25 -3.62 -2.87 -14.35
N PHE A 26 -2.77 -3.47 -13.53
CA PHE A 26 -1.41 -3.84 -13.92
C PHE A 26 -1.18 -5.34 -13.82
N ASN A 27 -0.45 -5.89 -14.79
CA ASN A 27 0.06 -7.24 -14.68
C ASN A 27 1.20 -7.33 -13.64
N LYS A 28 1.58 -8.56 -13.26
CA LYS A 28 2.61 -8.79 -12.24
C LYS A 28 3.96 -8.16 -12.62
N GLY A 29 4.34 -8.17 -13.89
CA GLY A 29 5.59 -7.57 -14.38
C GLY A 29 5.58 -6.05 -14.29
N GLU A 30 4.48 -5.41 -14.70
CA GLU A 30 4.28 -3.96 -14.60
C GLU A 30 4.30 -3.49 -13.14
N ASN A 31 3.63 -4.22 -12.24
CA ASN A 31 3.70 -3.97 -10.81
C ASN A 31 5.12 -4.11 -10.26
N GLY A 32 5.90 -5.07 -10.79
CA GLY A 32 7.33 -5.25 -10.52
C GLY A 32 8.17 -4.03 -10.89
N LEU A 33 7.95 -3.48 -12.07
CA LEU A 33 8.64 -2.27 -12.53
C LEU A 33 8.22 -1.05 -11.73
N ALA A 34 6.93 -0.92 -11.39
CA ALA A 34 6.42 0.19 -10.61
C ALA A 34 7.02 0.24 -9.20
N VAL A 35 7.10 -0.90 -8.48
CA VAL A 35 7.71 -0.91 -7.14
C VAL A 35 9.21 -0.63 -7.20
N LYS A 36 9.91 -1.12 -8.23
CA LYS A 36 11.33 -0.82 -8.44
C LYS A 36 11.54 0.68 -8.60
N TYR A 37 10.78 1.31 -9.51
CA TYR A 37 10.83 2.75 -9.73
C TYR A 37 10.53 3.53 -8.44
N LEU A 38 9.47 3.16 -7.71
CA LEU A 38 9.12 3.81 -6.45
C LEU A 38 10.25 3.72 -5.42
N ARG A 39 10.86 2.54 -5.25
CA ARG A 39 11.97 2.36 -4.30
C ARG A 39 13.24 3.11 -4.70
N GLU A 40 13.53 3.24 -5.99
CA GLU A 40 14.69 3.99 -6.48
C GLU A 40 14.54 5.51 -6.29
N ASN A 41 13.31 6.02 -6.25
CA ASN A 41 13.01 7.44 -6.06
C ASN A 41 12.66 7.82 -4.61
N THR A 42 12.28 6.83 -3.79
CA THR A 42 11.99 7.02 -2.36
C THR A 42 13.31 7.05 -1.57
N PRO A 43 13.57 8.08 -0.75
CA PRO A 43 14.77 8.12 0.10
C PRO A 43 14.88 6.92 1.04
N GLU A 44 16.11 6.53 1.37
CA GLU A 44 16.37 5.37 2.23
C GLU A 44 15.71 5.50 3.62
N ASP A 45 15.78 6.69 4.23
CA ASP A 45 15.10 6.95 5.52
C ASP A 45 13.58 6.73 5.41
N SER A 46 12.99 7.11 4.27
CA SER A 46 11.58 6.90 3.98
C SER A 46 11.24 5.41 3.80
N LEU A 47 12.13 4.63 3.18
CA LEU A 47 11.97 3.17 3.06
C LEU A 47 12.07 2.47 4.42
N SER A 48 12.97 2.92 5.31
CA SER A 48 13.08 2.37 6.67
C SER A 48 11.77 2.53 7.46
N MET A 49 11.03 3.62 7.22
CA MET A 49 9.72 3.84 7.83
C MET A 49 8.63 2.98 7.21
N VAL A 50 8.71 2.69 5.90
CA VAL A 50 7.82 1.71 5.27
C VAL A 50 7.94 0.37 5.98
N ASP A 51 9.16 -0.08 6.28
CA ASP A 51 9.38 -1.34 6.99
C ASP A 51 8.80 -1.30 8.42
N LYS A 52 9.04 -0.22 9.18
CA LYS A 52 8.42 -0.03 10.51
C LYS A 52 6.89 -0.04 10.45
N PHE A 53 6.31 0.61 9.45
CA PHE A 53 4.86 0.67 9.29
C PHE A 53 4.29 -0.68 8.81
N LEU A 54 5.01 -1.43 7.97
CA LEU A 54 4.66 -2.79 7.61
C LEU A 54 4.63 -3.69 8.84
N ASP A 55 5.62 -3.62 9.73
CA ASP A 55 5.65 -4.40 10.97
C ASP A 55 4.48 -4.05 11.89
N TYR A 56 4.21 -2.75 12.09
CA TYR A 56 3.04 -2.28 12.84
C TYR A 56 1.73 -2.83 12.23
N PHE A 57 1.57 -2.70 10.92
CA PHE A 57 0.37 -3.09 10.21
C PHE A 57 0.18 -4.61 10.25
N ASN A 58 1.25 -5.39 10.06
CA ASN A 58 1.23 -6.85 10.14
C ASN A 58 0.93 -7.35 11.55
N GLY A 59 1.39 -6.65 12.59
CA GLY A 59 1.01 -6.94 13.98
C GLY A 59 -0.49 -6.75 14.26
N LYS A 60 -1.20 -6.00 13.41
CA LYS A 60 -2.66 -5.73 13.50
C LYS A 60 -3.48 -6.45 12.44
N SER A 61 -2.86 -6.98 11.38
CA SER A 61 -3.55 -7.37 10.14
C SER A 61 -4.40 -8.63 10.26
N PHE A 62 -4.20 -9.44 11.30
CA PHE A 62 -5.00 -10.62 11.61
C PHE A 62 -6.39 -10.31 12.16
N GLU A 63 -6.67 -9.05 12.52
CA GLU A 63 -7.97 -8.65 13.06
C GLU A 63 -9.02 -8.39 11.96
N GLY A 64 -8.66 -8.50 10.67
CA GLY A 64 -9.58 -8.45 9.51
C GLY A 64 -10.20 -7.07 9.21
N TYR A 65 -10.38 -6.21 10.21
CA TYR A 65 -10.95 -4.86 10.08
C TYR A 65 -10.04 -3.92 9.28
N ILE A 66 -8.73 -4.13 9.34
CA ILE A 66 -7.74 -3.22 8.73
C ILE A 66 -7.88 -3.13 7.20
N TRP A 67 -8.25 -4.23 6.55
CA TRP A 67 -8.46 -4.30 5.10
C TRP A 67 -9.72 -3.57 4.66
N LYS A 68 -10.70 -3.43 5.56
CA LYS A 68 -11.95 -2.70 5.34
C LYS A 68 -11.85 -1.24 5.77
N GLN A 69 -10.72 -0.81 6.33
CA GLN A 69 -10.52 0.60 6.61
C GLN A 69 -10.42 1.38 5.31
N ASN A 70 -10.97 2.58 5.34
CA ASN A 70 -10.82 3.55 4.28
C ASN A 70 -9.34 3.90 4.07
N ILE A 71 -8.93 4.01 2.81
CA ILE A 71 -7.53 4.26 2.44
C ILE A 71 -7.02 5.60 2.94
N GLU A 72 -7.86 6.63 3.02
CA GLU A 72 -7.51 7.93 3.60
C GLU A 72 -7.13 7.80 5.07
N ASN A 73 -7.82 6.96 5.83
CA ASN A 73 -7.49 6.71 7.24
C ASN A 73 -6.16 5.97 7.38
N VAL A 74 -5.90 4.97 6.53
CA VAL A 74 -4.63 4.25 6.52
C VAL A 74 -3.49 5.19 6.09
N TYR A 75 -3.74 6.05 5.09
CA TYR A 75 -2.79 7.06 4.65
C TYR A 75 -2.49 8.07 5.76
N LYS A 76 -3.51 8.62 6.43
CA LYS A 76 -3.33 9.53 7.58
C LYS A 76 -2.57 8.86 8.73
N GLN A 77 -2.81 7.58 9.00
CA GLN A 77 -2.04 6.82 10.00
C GLN A 77 -0.57 6.71 9.58
N PHE A 78 -0.30 6.36 8.33
CA PHE A 78 1.05 6.34 7.77
C PHE A 78 1.73 7.69 7.90
N MET A 79 1.08 8.77 7.45
CA MET A 79 1.61 10.13 7.54
C MET A 79 1.90 10.56 8.99
N ARG A 80 1.07 10.13 9.96
CA ARG A 80 1.32 10.39 11.39
C ARG A 80 2.55 9.66 11.91
N THR A 81 2.81 8.44 11.42
CA THR A 81 4.03 7.70 11.73
C THR A 81 5.26 8.34 11.07
N VAL A 82 5.07 9.06 9.96
CA VAL A 82 6.12 9.68 9.13
C VAL A 82 6.27 11.19 9.39
N HIS A 83 5.65 11.75 10.43
CA HIS A 83 5.59 13.20 10.73
C HIS A 83 6.95 13.92 10.86
N GLU A 84 8.08 13.21 10.77
CA GLU A 84 9.44 13.75 10.79
C GLU A 84 9.90 14.32 9.43
N PHE A 85 9.15 14.16 8.32
CA PHE A 85 9.60 14.59 6.98
C PHE A 85 8.72 15.68 6.35
N GLU A 86 9.32 16.84 6.08
CA GLU A 86 8.68 18.03 5.48
C GLU A 86 8.28 17.87 4.00
N ASN A 87 8.52 16.71 3.35
CA ASN A 87 8.31 16.55 1.91
C ASN A 87 7.12 15.62 1.58
N GLU A 88 5.95 16.22 1.38
CA GLU A 88 4.69 15.54 1.05
C GLU A 88 4.79 14.60 -0.17
N GLY A 89 5.54 14.98 -1.21
CA GLY A 89 5.70 14.17 -2.42
C GLY A 89 6.39 12.83 -2.15
N LYS A 90 7.44 12.84 -1.33
CA LYS A 90 8.20 11.64 -0.93
C LYS A 90 7.39 10.72 -0.03
N ASN A 91 6.50 11.29 0.77
CA ASN A 91 5.62 10.52 1.66
C ASN A 91 4.56 9.72 0.88
N VAL A 92 4.07 10.27 -0.24
CA VAL A 92 3.17 9.55 -1.16
C VAL A 92 3.88 8.34 -1.78
N GLU A 93 5.12 8.49 -2.25
CA GLU A 93 5.88 7.39 -2.85
C GLU A 93 6.16 6.28 -1.83
N ALA A 94 6.58 6.65 -0.61
CA ALA A 94 6.77 5.70 0.48
C ALA A 94 5.48 4.95 0.81
N PHE A 95 4.34 5.65 0.87
CA PHE A 95 3.04 4.99 1.07
C PHE A 95 2.70 4.03 -0.07
N LEU A 96 2.97 4.39 -1.32
CA LEU A 96 2.76 3.49 -2.45
C LEU A 96 3.68 2.25 -2.37
N VAL A 97 4.93 2.37 -1.93
CA VAL A 97 5.81 1.21 -1.69
C VAL A 97 5.19 0.27 -0.65
N PHE A 98 4.65 0.83 0.44
CA PHE A 98 3.90 0.07 1.45
C PHE A 98 2.72 -0.69 0.83
N ILE A 99 1.88 -0.04 0.03
CA ILE A 99 0.73 -0.69 -0.63
C ILE A 99 1.20 -1.81 -1.57
N MET A 100 2.25 -1.55 -2.34
CA MET A 100 2.78 -2.51 -3.30
C MET A 100 3.30 -3.78 -2.62
N ASN A 101 3.78 -3.72 -1.37
CA ASN A 101 4.11 -4.92 -0.59
C ASN A 101 2.93 -5.91 -0.58
N TYR A 102 1.72 -5.45 -0.26
CA TYR A 102 0.53 -6.30 -0.19
C TYR A 102 -0.02 -6.72 -1.55
N VAL A 103 0.23 -5.94 -2.61
CA VAL A 103 0.01 -6.37 -3.99
C VAL A 103 0.88 -7.62 -4.29
N PHE A 104 2.16 -7.61 -3.90
CA PHE A 104 3.04 -8.77 -4.10
C PHE A 104 2.70 -9.97 -3.22
N VAL A 105 2.40 -9.75 -1.94
CA VAL A 105 1.90 -10.81 -1.05
C VAL A 105 0.63 -11.42 -1.63
N SER A 106 -0.23 -10.60 -2.25
CA SER A 106 -1.41 -11.10 -2.95
C SER A 106 -1.04 -12.00 -4.13
N TYR A 107 0.03 -11.76 -4.89
CA TYR A 107 0.43 -12.70 -5.95
C TYR A 107 0.95 -14.03 -5.39
N SER A 108 1.79 -14.00 -4.36
CA SER A 108 2.53 -15.19 -3.89
C SER A 108 1.80 -16.02 -2.83
N ASN A 109 0.92 -15.43 -2.03
CA ASN A 109 0.31 -16.10 -0.87
C ASN A 109 -1.21 -16.29 -1.04
N LYS A 110 -1.59 -17.48 -1.54
CA LYS A 110 -3.01 -17.85 -1.75
C LYS A 110 -3.83 -17.92 -0.45
N PRO A 111 -3.33 -18.49 0.67
CA PRO A 111 -4.02 -18.44 1.95
C PRO A 111 -4.33 -17.01 2.41
N PHE A 112 -3.36 -16.10 2.34
CA PHE A 112 -3.56 -14.68 2.65
C PHE A 112 -4.69 -14.09 1.82
N ARG A 113 -4.64 -14.23 0.48
CA ARG A 113 -5.68 -13.74 -0.42
C ARG A 113 -7.08 -14.20 -0.01
N LYS A 114 -7.22 -15.48 0.33
CA LYS A 114 -8.50 -16.04 0.77
C LYS A 114 -8.99 -15.41 2.07
N ALA A 115 -8.10 -15.28 3.06
CA ALA A 115 -8.43 -14.69 4.36
C ALA A 115 -8.90 -13.23 4.24
N VAL A 116 -8.27 -12.43 3.37
CA VAL A 116 -8.63 -11.01 3.17
C VAL A 116 -9.68 -10.81 2.05
N GLY A 117 -10.04 -11.88 1.35
CA GLY A 117 -11.01 -11.88 0.25
C GLY A 117 -10.55 -11.12 -1.00
N ILE A 118 -9.25 -11.14 -1.29
CA ILE A 118 -8.66 -10.58 -2.52
C ILE A 118 -8.70 -11.65 -3.61
N LYS A 119 -9.20 -11.30 -4.80
CA LYS A 119 -9.20 -12.14 -6.00
C LYS A 119 -8.19 -11.59 -6.99
N VAL A 120 -7.28 -12.44 -7.44
CA VAL A 120 -6.32 -12.13 -8.52
C VAL A 120 -6.80 -12.91 -9.74
N LYS A 121 -6.81 -12.26 -10.91
CA LYS A 121 -7.16 -12.89 -12.19
C LYS A 121 -6.10 -13.90 -12.62
#